data_AF-A0A416ZC38-F1
#
_entry.id   AF-A0A416ZC38-F1
#
_cell.length_a   1.000
_cell.length_b   1.000
_cell.length_c   1.000
_cell.angle_alpha   90.00
_cell.angle_beta   90.00
_cell.angle_gamma   90.00
#
_symmetry.space_group_name_H-M   'P 1'
#
loop_
_entity.id
_entity.type
_entity.pdbx_description
1 polymer ?
#
loop_
_entity_poly.entity_id
_entity_poly.type
_entity_poly.pdbx_seq_one_letter_code
_entity_poly.pdbx_strand_id
1 'polypeptide(L)'
;MLGKLCVCGHEMKPQGKQTLEMNGSSLGSNLWTDHVEVDMYICSWCGRMAFFEPEDVREKRFRDACEEMTMDELRAIVYDANPDMLRAVARERIEELESIERYKAEQKQKEEERRAKRKKLFSGILGRDEDDSKPPKNLPPEF
;
A
#
# COMPACT_ATOMS: atom_id res chain seq x y z
N MET A 1 -12.40 8.75 -21.28
CA MET A 1 -11.01 8.83 -21.77
C MET A 1 -10.85 10.13 -22.53
N LEU A 2 -10.29 11.16 -21.91
CA LEU A 2 -9.78 12.31 -22.66
C LEU A 2 -8.55 11.80 -23.42
N GLY A 3 -8.67 11.64 -24.74
CA GLY A 3 -7.54 11.21 -25.58
C GLY A 3 -6.35 12.16 -25.41
N LYS A 4 -5.13 11.69 -25.74
CA LYS A 4 -3.94 12.55 -25.79
C LYS A 4 -4.16 13.58 -26.90
N LEU A 5 -4.46 14.82 -26.52
CA LEU A 5 -4.72 15.91 -27.46
C LEU A 5 -3.42 16.64 -27.79
N CYS A 6 -3.25 16.96 -29.07
CA CYS A 6 -2.21 17.88 -29.51
C CYS A 6 -2.57 19.31 -29.08
N VAL A 7 -1.56 20.18 -28.95
CA VAL A 7 -1.74 21.62 -28.71
C VAL A 7 -2.63 22.30 -29.77
N CYS A 8 -2.77 21.72 -30.97
CA CYS A 8 -3.71 22.21 -31.99
C CYS A 8 -5.17 21.73 -31.77
N GLY A 9 -5.48 21.08 -30.64
CA GLY A 9 -6.81 20.59 -30.28
C GLY A 9 -7.22 19.24 -30.91
N HIS A 10 -6.38 18.66 -31.77
CA HIS A 10 -6.69 17.40 -32.45
C HIS A 10 -6.13 16.19 -31.70
N GLU A 11 -6.85 15.07 -31.80
CA GLU A 11 -6.42 13.80 -31.23
C GLU A 11 -5.09 13.32 -31.84
N MET A 12 -4.21 12.80 -30.98
CA MET A 12 -2.96 12.20 -31.38
C MET A 12 -3.10 10.69 -31.52
N LYS A 13 -2.56 10.14 -32.61
CA LYS A 13 -2.57 8.70 -32.87
C LYS A 13 -1.34 8.03 -32.26
N PRO A 14 -1.50 6.89 -31.55
CA PRO A 14 -0.37 6.11 -31.07
C PRO A 14 0.44 5.58 -32.25
N GLN A 15 1.75 5.55 -32.10
CA GLN A 15 2.68 4.95 -33.07
C GLN A 15 3.47 3.77 -32.47
N GLY A 16 3.22 3.44 -31.20
CA GLY A 16 3.89 2.36 -30.49
C GLY A 16 4.99 2.85 -29.55
N LYS A 17 5.67 1.88 -28.92
CA LYS A 17 6.78 2.11 -28.01
C LYS A 17 8.04 2.50 -28.79
N GLN A 18 8.78 3.45 -28.26
CA GLN A 18 10.09 3.87 -28.74
C GLN A 18 11.06 4.01 -27.57
N THR A 19 12.35 3.86 -27.85
CA THR A 19 13.41 4.15 -26.90
C THR A 19 14.03 5.49 -27.28
N LEU A 20 13.96 6.45 -26.38
CA LEU A 20 14.66 7.73 -26.53
C LEU A 20 16.03 7.64 -25.88
N GLU A 21 17.06 7.94 -26.67
CA GLU A 21 18.39 8.19 -26.17
C GLU A 21 18.47 9.64 -25.68
N MET A 22 18.52 9.80 -24.36
CA MET A 22 18.72 11.10 -23.73
C MET A 22 20.22 11.33 -23.56
N ASN A 23 20.79 12.09 -24.48
CA ASN A 23 22.17 12.55 -24.36
C ASN A 23 22.25 13.67 -23.31
N GLY A 24 22.81 13.36 -22.12
CA GLY A 24 23.15 14.36 -21.10
C GLY A 24 24.11 15.42 -21.65
N SER A 25 23.89 16.70 -21.30
CA SER A 25 24.47 17.85 -22.00
C SER A 25 25.99 18.06 -21.88
N SER A 26 26.59 18.52 -22.99
CA SER A 26 27.79 19.36 -23.28
C SER A 26 29.05 19.47 -22.38
N LEU A 27 29.12 18.90 -21.18
CA LEU A 27 30.35 18.89 -20.35
C LEU A 27 31.01 17.51 -20.35
N GLY A 28 31.51 17.12 -21.52
CA GLY A 28 32.74 16.33 -21.67
C GLY A 28 32.81 14.95 -20.99
N SER A 29 31.70 14.27 -20.71
CA SER A 29 31.73 12.88 -20.24
C SER A 29 30.67 12.05 -20.95
N ASN A 30 31.05 11.48 -22.09
CA ASN A 30 30.27 10.56 -22.94
C ASN A 30 30.00 9.19 -22.26
N LEU A 31 29.77 9.13 -20.95
CA LEU A 31 29.82 7.87 -20.21
C LEU A 31 28.46 7.22 -19.95
N TRP A 32 27.33 7.92 -20.13
CA TRP A 32 26.01 7.36 -19.87
C TRP A 32 24.99 7.96 -20.84
N THR A 33 24.63 7.22 -21.89
CA THR A 33 23.40 7.48 -22.65
C THR A 33 22.26 6.87 -21.85
N ASP A 34 21.43 7.73 -21.24
CA ASP A 34 20.23 7.26 -20.59
C ASP A 34 19.19 6.90 -21.65
N HIS A 35 18.65 5.69 -21.57
CA HIS A 35 17.62 5.21 -22.47
C HIS A 35 16.29 5.23 -21.72
N VAL A 36 15.30 5.91 -22.28
CA VAL A 36 13.96 5.99 -21.70
C VAL A 36 12.96 5.40 -22.68
N GLU A 37 12.22 4.38 -22.25
CA GLU A 37 11.09 3.87 -23.01
C GLU A 37 9.92 4.86 -22.93
N VAL A 38 9.35 5.18 -24.10
CA VAL A 38 8.24 6.10 -24.24
C VAL A 38 7.22 5.56 -25.24
N ASP A 39 5.96 5.93 -25.04
CA ASP A 39 4.94 5.79 -26.07
C ASP A 39 4.97 7.02 -26.98
N MET A 40 5.16 6.80 -28.28
CA MET A 40 5.15 7.87 -29.28
C MET A 40 3.74 8.10 -29.82
N TYR A 41 3.37 9.37 -29.95
CA TYR A 41 2.11 9.81 -30.54
C TYR A 41 2.36 10.87 -31.60
N ILE A 42 1.56 10.83 -32.67
CA ILE A 42 1.63 11.81 -33.76
C ILE A 42 0.25 12.45 -33.96
N CYS A 43 0.21 13.77 -33.99
CA CYS A 43 -1.01 14.50 -34.34
C CYS A 43 -1.35 14.25 -35.81
N SER A 44 -2.56 13.75 -36.06
CA SER A 44 -3.02 13.46 -37.43
C SER A 44 -3.19 14.70 -38.29
N TRP A 45 -3.33 15.88 -37.67
CA TRP A 45 -3.58 17.14 -38.38
C TRP A 45 -2.30 17.89 -38.70
N CYS A 46 -1.48 18.22 -37.68
CA CYS A 46 -0.29 19.06 -37.86
C CYS A 46 1.03 18.29 -37.85
N GLY A 47 1.00 16.95 -37.70
CA GLY A 47 2.19 16.10 -37.71
C GLY A 47 3.09 16.21 -36.48
N ARG A 48 2.72 16.99 -35.45
CA ARG A 48 3.53 17.10 -34.23
C ARG A 48 3.65 15.77 -33.52
N MET A 49 4.87 15.45 -33.11
CA MET A 49 5.22 14.28 -32.32
C MET A 49 5.21 14.64 -30.84
N ALA A 50 4.73 13.73 -30.00
CA ALA A 50 4.84 13.81 -28.55
C ALA A 50 5.21 12.44 -27.99
N PHE A 51 5.96 12.47 -26.90
CA PHE A 51 6.40 11.29 -26.18
C PHE A 51 5.75 11.29 -24.81
N PHE A 52 5.22 10.14 -24.41
CA PHE A 52 4.60 9.97 -23.11
C PHE A 52 5.28 8.81 -22.39
N GLU A 53 5.44 8.94 -21.08
CA GLU A 53 5.81 7.80 -20.25
C GLU A 53 4.76 6.68 -20.41
N PRO A 54 5.18 5.42 -20.62
CA PRO A 54 4.26 4.28 -20.70
C PRO A 54 3.38 4.18 -19.46
N GLU A 55 2.14 3.74 -19.64
CA GLU A 55 1.15 3.72 -18.55
C GLU A 55 1.57 2.80 -17.40
N ASP A 56 2.17 1.65 -17.68
CA ASP A 56 2.67 0.69 -16.71
C ASP A 56 3.83 1.25 -15.86
N VAL A 57 4.75 1.96 -16.50
CA VAL A 57 5.87 2.65 -15.83
C VAL A 57 5.35 3.76 -14.93
N ARG A 58 4.38 4.55 -15.43
CA ARG A 58 3.76 5.63 -14.67
C ARG A 58 2.98 5.13 -13.46
N GLU A 59 2.18 4.08 -13.65
CA GLU A 59 1.40 3.44 -12.59
C GLU A 59 2.32 2.87 -11.52
N LYS A 60 3.40 2.19 -11.92
CA LYS A 60 4.43 1.73 -10.98
C LYS A 60 5.01 2.89 -10.17
N ARG A 61 5.41 3.98 -10.80
CA ARG A 61 5.93 5.16 -10.08
C ARG A 61 4.91 5.70 -9.07
N PHE A 62 3.63 5.73 -9.41
CA PHE A 62 2.59 6.13 -8.46
C PHE A 62 2.42 5.13 -7.32
N ARG A 63 2.51 3.83 -7.58
CA ARG A 63 2.50 2.81 -6.52
C ARG A 63 3.66 2.99 -5.55
N ASP A 64 4.87 3.11 -6.09
CA ASP A 64 6.08 3.29 -5.30
C ASP A 64 5.98 4.57 -4.43
N ALA A 65 5.43 5.67 -5.00
CA ALA A 65 5.20 6.90 -4.25
C ALA A 65 4.16 6.74 -3.12
N CYS A 66 3.10 5.94 -3.34
CA CYS A 66 2.06 5.68 -2.34
C CYS A 66 2.49 4.68 -1.25
N GLU A 67 3.54 3.88 -1.47
CA GLU A 67 3.92 2.80 -0.55
C GLU A 67 4.31 3.31 0.85
N GLU A 68 5.03 4.43 0.90
CA GLU A 68 5.55 5.05 2.13
C GLU A 68 4.64 6.13 2.73
N MET A 69 3.48 6.39 2.11
CA MET A 69 2.56 7.42 2.57
C MET A 69 1.70 6.94 3.75
N THR A 70 1.33 7.88 4.61
CA THR A 70 0.37 7.66 5.68
C THR A 70 -1.06 7.54 5.15
N MET A 71 -1.95 6.92 5.94
CA MET A 71 -3.37 6.79 5.60
C MET A 71 -4.03 8.13 5.29
N ASP A 72 -3.67 9.21 5.99
CA ASP A 72 -4.26 10.52 5.79
C ASP A 72 -3.74 11.21 4.53
N GLU A 73 -2.44 11.04 4.20
CA GLU A 73 -1.87 11.52 2.93
C GLU A 73 -2.51 10.80 1.73
N LEU A 74 -2.69 9.48 1.82
CA LEU A 74 -3.38 8.70 0.78
C LEU A 74 -4.82 9.17 0.60
N ARG A 75 -5.54 9.43 1.70
CA ARG A 75 -6.91 9.97 1.64
C ARG A 75 -6.93 11.34 0.96
N ALA A 76 -6.00 12.24 1.31
CA ALA A 76 -5.89 13.55 0.66
C ALA A 76 -5.73 13.39 -0.85
N ILE A 77 -4.84 12.48 -1.30
CA ILE A 77 -4.66 12.19 -2.72
C ILE A 77 -5.98 11.79 -3.40
N VAL A 78 -6.76 10.92 -2.76
CA VAL A 78 -8.02 10.40 -3.32
C VAL A 78 -9.10 11.47 -3.48
N TYR A 79 -9.17 12.43 -2.55
CA TYR A 79 -10.20 13.47 -2.54
C TYR A 79 -9.83 14.70 -3.36
N ASP A 80 -8.55 14.99 -3.51
CA ASP A 80 -8.06 16.11 -4.32
C ASP A 80 -8.21 15.86 -5.83
N ALA A 81 -8.07 16.94 -6.61
CA ALA A 81 -8.10 16.93 -8.08
C ALA A 81 -6.80 16.36 -8.70
N ASN A 82 -6.41 15.17 -8.24
CA ASN A 82 -5.25 14.43 -8.73
C ASN A 82 -5.58 13.61 -9.98
N PRO A 83 -4.55 13.19 -10.76
CA PRO A 83 -4.75 12.27 -11.88
C PRO A 83 -5.48 11.00 -11.45
N ASP A 84 -6.44 10.53 -12.26
CA ASP A 84 -7.28 9.36 -11.93
C ASP A 84 -6.47 8.12 -11.58
N MET A 85 -5.36 7.88 -12.30
CA MET A 85 -4.46 6.76 -12.02
C MET A 85 -3.82 6.86 -10.63
N LEU A 86 -3.37 8.04 -10.21
CA LEU A 86 -2.80 8.25 -8.87
C LEU A 86 -3.87 8.06 -7.79
N ARG A 87 -5.08 8.56 -8.03
CA ARG A 87 -6.21 8.37 -7.11
C ARG A 87 -6.61 6.90 -6.98
N ALA A 88 -6.57 6.14 -8.07
CA ALA A 88 -6.85 4.71 -8.06
C ALA A 88 -5.81 3.94 -7.26
N VAL A 89 -4.52 4.20 -7.51
CA VAL A 89 -3.41 3.60 -6.76
C VAL A 89 -3.49 3.92 -5.26
N ALA A 90 -3.80 5.16 -4.90
CA ALA A 90 -3.96 5.55 -3.51
C ALA A 90 -5.13 4.81 -2.82
N ARG A 91 -6.26 4.59 -3.51
CA ARG A 91 -7.37 3.77 -2.99
C ARG A 91 -6.97 2.32 -2.75
N GLU A 92 -6.28 1.70 -3.70
CA GLU A 92 -5.78 0.32 -3.56
C GLU A 92 -4.89 0.19 -2.32
N ARG A 93 -3.98 1.15 -2.12
CA ARG A 93 -3.10 1.15 -0.93
C ARG A 93 -3.87 1.31 0.38
N ILE A 94 -4.90 2.17 0.42
CA ILE A 94 -5.79 2.30 1.59
C ILE A 94 -6.47 0.97 1.90
N GLU A 95 -7.05 0.32 0.89
CA GLU A 95 -7.74 -0.97 1.06
C GLU A 95 -6.79 -2.06 1.59
N GLU A 96 -5.54 -2.08 1.10
CA GLU A 96 -4.49 -2.98 1.57
C GLU A 96 -4.18 -2.73 3.06
N LEU A 97 -3.93 -1.49 3.45
CA LEU A 97 -3.63 -1.13 4.83
C LEU A 97 -4.79 -1.49 5.78
N GLU A 98 -6.03 -1.20 5.40
CA GLU A 98 -7.23 -1.57 6.16
C GLU A 98 -7.41 -3.11 6.26
N SER A 99 -7.03 -3.86 5.23
CA SER A 99 -7.04 -5.33 5.28
C SER A 99 -6.03 -5.88 6.28
N ILE A 100 -4.82 -5.30 6.32
CA ILE A 100 -3.75 -5.68 7.24
C ILE A 100 -4.17 -5.37 8.68
N GLU A 101 -4.78 -4.21 8.92
CA GLU A 101 -5.27 -3.83 10.24
C GLU A 101 -6.38 -4.77 10.74
N ARG A 102 -7.36 -5.10 9.88
CA ARG A 102 -8.42 -6.07 10.20
C ARG A 102 -7.85 -7.44 10.54
N TYR A 103 -6.90 -7.93 9.75
CA TYR A 103 -6.24 -9.20 10.00
C TYR A 103 -5.51 -9.21 11.35
N LYS A 104 -4.75 -8.14 11.65
CA LYS A 104 -4.05 -7.99 12.94
C LYS A 104 -5.03 -7.96 14.12
N ALA A 105 -6.17 -7.28 13.98
CA ALA A 105 -7.20 -7.23 15.01
C ALA A 105 -7.82 -8.61 15.28
N GLU A 106 -8.12 -9.37 14.22
CA GLU A 106 -8.66 -10.73 14.35
C GLU A 106 -7.66 -11.69 15.03
N GLN A 107 -6.37 -11.59 14.71
CA GLN A 107 -5.33 -12.40 15.36
C GLN A 107 -5.23 -12.08 16.86
N LYS A 108 -5.31 -10.80 17.25
CA LYS A 108 -5.32 -10.39 18.66
C LYS A 108 -6.51 -10.96 19.41
N GLN A 109 -7.72 -10.89 18.83
CA GLN A 109 -8.91 -11.49 19.44
C GLN A 109 -8.77 -13.00 19.64
N LYS A 110 -8.28 -13.72 18.62
CA LYS A 110 -8.03 -15.17 18.74
C LYS A 110 -6.98 -15.51 19.79
N GLU A 111 -5.97 -14.66 19.98
CA GLU A 111 -4.99 -14.84 21.05
C GLU A 111 -5.59 -14.58 22.44
N GLU A 112 -6.38 -13.51 22.59
CA GLU A 112 -7.07 -13.18 23.83
C GLU A 112 -8.07 -14.27 24.24
N GLU A 113 -8.84 -14.80 23.29
CA GLU A 113 -9.73 -15.94 23.53
C GLU A 113 -8.96 -17.19 23.97
N ARG A 114 -7.82 -17.49 23.33
CA ARG A 114 -6.96 -18.60 23.74
C ARG A 114 -6.40 -18.37 25.15
N ARG A 115 -6.00 -17.15 25.48
CA ARG A 115 -5.53 -16.78 26.83
C ARG A 115 -6.64 -16.90 27.86
N ALA A 116 -7.86 -16.47 27.53
CA ALA A 116 -9.04 -16.60 28.39
C ALA A 116 -9.43 -18.07 28.61
N LYS A 117 -9.43 -18.90 27.55
CA LYS A 117 -9.65 -20.36 27.64
C LYS A 117 -8.60 -21.04 28.52
N ARG A 118 -7.32 -20.70 28.36
CA ARG A 118 -6.25 -21.20 29.25
C ARG A 118 -6.50 -20.80 30.70
N LYS A 119 -6.78 -19.52 30.99
CA LYS A 119 -7.09 -19.05 32.35
C LYS A 119 -8.27 -19.84 32.96
N LYS A 120 -9.36 -20.05 32.21
CA LYS A 120 -10.51 -20.86 32.67
C LYS A 120 -10.16 -22.32 32.93
N LEU A 121 -9.33 -22.94 32.09
CA LEU A 121 -8.86 -24.30 32.30
C LEU A 121 -8.00 -24.41 33.57
N PHE A 122 -7.08 -23.46 33.79
CA PHE A 122 -6.25 -23.45 34.98
C PHE A 122 -7.04 -23.18 36.27
N SER A 123 -8.07 -22.31 36.26
CA SER A 123 -8.95 -22.14 37.42
C SER A 123 -9.77 -23.39 37.75
N GLY A 124 -10.15 -24.19 36.75
CA GLY A 124 -10.84 -25.46 36.96
C GLY A 124 -9.96 -26.58 37.53
N ILE A 125 -8.63 -26.47 37.39
CA ILE A 125 -7.66 -27.45 37.89
C ILE A 125 -7.13 -27.07 39.29
N LEU A 126 -7.10 -25.79 39.64
CA LEU A 126 -6.45 -25.26 40.86
C LEU A 126 -7.40 -24.80 41.99
N GLY A 127 -8.71 -25.04 41.92
CA GLY A 127 -9.58 -24.66 43.05
C GLY A 127 -11.06 -24.90 42.85
N ARG A 128 -11.50 -26.13 43.15
CA ARG A 128 -12.82 -26.39 43.72
C ARG A 128 -12.61 -27.15 45.02
N ASP A 129 -12.09 -26.46 46.03
CA ASP A 129 -12.20 -26.90 47.41
C ASP A 129 -13.63 -26.57 47.89
N GLU A 130 -14.59 -27.36 47.43
CA GLU A 130 -15.83 -27.58 48.20
C GLU A 130 -15.57 -28.76 49.13
N ASP A 131 -14.84 -28.52 50.23
CA ASP A 131 -14.83 -29.40 51.41
C ASP A 131 -14.37 -28.60 52.65
N ASP A 132 -15.09 -27.52 52.93
CA ASP A 132 -14.88 -26.67 54.11
C ASP A 132 -15.58 -27.28 55.34
N SER A 133 -15.14 -28.48 55.76
CA SER A 133 -15.64 -29.17 56.96
C SER A 133 -14.57 -29.94 57.74
N LYS A 134 -13.30 -29.55 57.63
CA LYS A 134 -12.25 -30.10 58.50
C LYS A 134 -11.47 -29.00 59.22
N PRO A 135 -11.45 -28.99 60.57
CA PRO A 135 -10.74 -27.98 61.31
C PRO A 135 -9.22 -28.10 61.08
N PRO A 136 -8.48 -26.98 61.13
CA PRO A 136 -7.04 -26.99 60.90
C PRO A 136 -6.36 -27.75 62.04
N LYS A 137 -5.97 -28.99 61.77
CA LYS A 137 -5.01 -29.73 62.59
C LYS A 137 -3.65 -29.10 62.34
N ASN A 138 -3.30 -28.06 63.09
CA ASN A 138 -1.94 -27.62 63.42
C ASN A 138 -2.02 -26.30 64.22
N LEU A 139 -2.47 -26.38 65.48
CA LEU A 139 -2.16 -25.36 66.49
C LEU A 139 -1.16 -25.98 67.47
N PRO A 140 0.02 -25.36 67.71
CA PRO A 140 0.94 -25.84 68.72
C PRO A 140 0.35 -25.65 70.12
N PRO A 141 0.63 -26.56 71.08
CA PRO A 141 0.09 -26.44 72.44
C PRO A 141 0.71 -25.25 73.17
N GLU A 142 -0.13 -24.42 73.78
CA GLU A 142 0.31 -23.35 74.67
C GLU A 142 0.77 -23.94 76.02
N PHE A 143 1.90 -23.44 76.52
CA PHE A 143 2.48 -23.73 77.83
C PHE A 143 1.98 -22.72 78.87
#